data_AF-A0A259DG77-F1
#
_entry.id   AF-A0A259DG77-F1
#
_cell.length_a   1.000
_cell.length_b   1.000
_cell.length_c   1.000
_cell.angle_alpha   90.00
_cell.angle_beta   90.00
_cell.angle_gamma   90.00
#
_symmetry.space_group_name_H-M   'P 1'
#
loop_
_entity.id
_entity.type
_entity.pdbx_description
1 polymer ?
#
loop_
_entity_poly.entity_id
_entity_poly.type
_entity_poly.pdbx_seq_one_letter_code
_entity_poly.pdbx_strand_id
1 'polypeptide(L)' 'FTAPTPQGYGYAVFGKVVDGADIVDLIKKVKTGNRAGHQDVPLEDVVITRAEIV' A
#
# COMPACT_ATOMS: atom_id res chain seq x y z
N PHE A 1 -1.74 19.24 6.42
CA PHE A 1 -3.05 19.87 6.64
C PHE A 1 -2.98 21.27 6.07
N THR A 2 -3.74 21.55 5.02
CA THR A 2 -3.76 22.87 4.35
C THR A 2 -5.13 23.53 4.39
N ALA A 3 -6.22 22.73 4.42
CA ALA A 3 -7.60 23.17 4.60
C ALA A 3 -8.51 22.00 5.04
N PRO A 4 -9.67 22.23 5.68
CA PRO A 4 -10.63 21.18 6.03
C PRO A 4 -11.48 20.73 4.82
N THR A 5 -10.81 20.36 3.73
CA THR A 5 -11.42 19.84 2.51
C THR A 5 -10.82 18.48 2.18
N PRO A 6 -11.51 17.62 1.38
CA PRO A 6 -10.95 16.33 0.97
C PRO A 6 -9.53 16.41 0.39
N GLN A 7 -9.21 17.49 -0.32
CA GLN A 7 -7.88 17.74 -0.90
C GLN A 7 -6.87 18.35 0.09
N GLY A 8 -7.33 18.95 1.19
CA GLY A 8 -6.51 19.64 2.19
C GLY A 8 -6.17 18.81 3.44
N TYR A 9 -6.86 17.68 3.63
CA TYR A 9 -6.53 16.71 4.67
C TYR A 9 -5.23 15.96 4.35
N GLY A 10 -4.47 15.65 5.40
CA GLY A 10 -3.33 14.74 5.29
C GLY A 10 -3.77 13.27 5.45
N TYR A 11 -2.79 12.38 5.59
CA TYR A 11 -3.02 10.96 5.84
C TYR A 11 -2.83 10.64 7.33
N ALA A 12 -3.81 9.97 7.94
CA ALA A 12 -3.74 9.56 9.34
C ALA A 12 -2.85 8.31 9.49
N VAL A 13 -1.74 8.44 10.20
CA VAL A 13 -0.89 7.30 10.57
C VAL A 13 -1.48 6.64 11.81
N PHE A 14 -1.75 5.33 11.75
CA PHE A 14 -2.37 4.56 12.85
C PHE A 14 -1.55 3.33 13.29
N GLY A 15 -0.40 3.09 12.67
CA GLY A 15 0.43 1.93 12.97
C GLY A 15 1.77 1.97 12.26
N LYS A 16 2.60 0.97 12.53
CA LYS A 16 3.90 0.76 11.87
C LYS A 16 4.15 -0.73 11.70
N VAL A 17 4.92 -1.07 10.68
CA VAL A 17 5.45 -2.43 10.49
C VAL A 17 6.50 -2.67 11.56
N VAL A 18 6.30 -3.69 12.40
CA VAL A 18 7.25 -4.07 13.47
C VAL A 18 8.19 -5.20 13.05
N ASP A 19 7.82 -5.96 12.02
CA ASP A 19 8.60 -7.05 11.42
C ASP A 19 8.24 -7.22 9.94
N GLY A 20 9.16 -7.77 9.14
CA GLY A 20 8.96 -8.01 7.69
C GLY A 20 9.13 -6.78 6.79
N ALA A 21 9.93 -5.80 7.21
CA ALA A 21 10.20 -4.59 6.41
C ALA A 21 10.90 -4.90 5.07
N ASP A 22 11.75 -5.92 5.04
CA ASP A 22 12.41 -6.45 3.84
C ASP A 22 11.39 -7.04 2.84
N ILE A 23 10.34 -7.70 3.32
CA ILE A 23 9.24 -8.20 2.48
C ILE A 23 8.48 -7.03 1.84
N VAL A 24 8.23 -5.95 2.59
CA VAL A 24 7.64 -4.72 2.04
C VAL A 24 8.52 -4.14 0.92
N ASP A 25 9.84 -4.12 1.11
CA ASP A 25 10.80 -3.65 0.11
C ASP A 25 10.87 -4.54 -1.14
N LEU A 26 10.64 -5.86 -1.00
CA LEU A 26 10.52 -6.77 -2.13
C LEU A 26 9.22 -6.51 -2.91
N ILE A 27 8.09 -6.36 -2.22
CA ILE A 27 6.79 -6.07 -2.85
C ILE A 27 6.84 -4.76 -3.63
N LYS A 28 7.51 -3.73 -3.09
CA LYS A 28 7.69 -2.43 -3.77
C LYS A 28 8.35 -2.54 -5.15
N LYS A 29 9.13 -3.58 -5.40
CA LYS A 29 9.94 -3.75 -6.63
C LYS A 29 9.29 -4.66 -7.67
N VAL A 30 8.11 -5.23 -7.41
CA VAL A 30 7.45 -6.11 -8.37
C VAL A 30 7.13 -5.35 -9.66
N LYS A 31 7.09 -6.07 -10.78
CA LYS A 31 6.74 -5.49 -12.06
C LYS A 31 5.29 -5.02 -12.03
N THR A 32 5.03 -3.81 -12.49
CA THR A 32 3.69 -3.22 -12.56
C THR A 32 3.29 -2.87 -14.00
N GLY A 33 1.99 -2.62 -14.20
CA GLY A 33 1.42 -2.13 -15.44
C GLY A 33 0.10 -1.39 -15.21
N ASN A 34 -0.60 -1.04 -16.29
CA ASN A 34 -1.89 -0.37 -16.24
C ASN A 34 -3.02 -1.40 -16.43
N ARG A 35 -4.05 -1.37 -15.57
CA ARG A 35 -5.19 -2.29 -15.63
C ARG A 35 -6.49 -1.56 -15.25
N ALA A 36 -7.51 -1.65 -16.11
CA ALA A 36 -8.86 -1.10 -15.86
C ALA A 36 -8.90 0.38 -15.41
N GLY A 37 -8.01 1.23 -15.94
CA GLY A 37 -7.91 2.64 -15.57
C GLY A 37 -7.04 2.92 -14.33
N HIS A 38 -6.49 1.89 -13.69
CA HIS A 38 -5.53 2.02 -12.60
C HIS A 38 -4.08 1.90 -13.11
N GLN A 39 -3.19 2.73 -12.58
CA GLN A 39 -1.74 2.68 -12.81
C GLN A 39 -1.05 1.88 -11.70
N ASP A 40 0.18 1.43 -11.97
CA ASP A 40 1.06 0.75 -11.00
C ASP A 40 0.47 -0.56 -10.40
N VAL A 41 -0.39 -1.25 -11.15
CA VAL A 41 -0.96 -2.53 -10.74
C VAL A 41 0.09 -3.64 -10.92
N PRO A 42 0.38 -4.47 -9.91
CA PRO A 42 1.27 -5.62 -10.06
C PRO A 42 0.84 -6.54 -11.22
N LEU A 43 1.81 -7.01 -12.01
CA LEU A 43 1.56 -7.96 -13.10
C LEU A 43 1.21 -9.36 -12.59
N GLU A 44 1.76 -9.71 -11.44
CA GLU A 44 1.44 -10.91 -10.67
C GLU A 44 0.81 -10.48 -9.35
N ASP A 45 -0.28 -11.12 -8.94
CA ASP A 45 -1.04 -10.71 -7.76
C ASP A 45 -0.21 -10.93 -6.48
N VAL A 46 -0.08 -9.87 -5.68
CA VAL A 46 0.49 -9.93 -4.32
C VAL A 46 -0.66 -10.12 -3.33
N VAL A 47 -0.95 -11.37 -2.98
CA VAL A 47 -2.15 -11.76 -2.21
C VAL A 47 -1.85 -11.82 -0.71
N ILE A 48 -2.66 -11.13 0.10
CA ILE A 48 -2.72 -11.34 1.55
C ILE A 48 -3.57 -12.60 1.80
N THR A 49 -2.92 -13.70 2.21
CA THR A 49 -3.59 -15.01 2.38
C THR A 49 -4.33 -15.15 3.71
N ARG A 50 -3.89 -14.43 4.75
CA ARG A 50 -4.50 -14.40 6.09
C ARG A 50 -4.11 -13.11 6.82
N ALA A 51 -5.00 -12.61 7.66
CA ALA A 51 -4.73 -11.55 8.63
C ALA A 51 -5.41 -11.92 9.96
N GLU A 52 -4.69 -11.76 11.07
CA GLU A 52 -5.19 -12.16 12.39
C GLU A 52 -4.72 -11.20 13.49
N ILE A 53 -5.47 -11.17 14.58
CA ILE A 53 -5.07 -10.48 15.81
C ILE A 53 -4.32 -11.49 16.65
N VAL A 54 -3.07 -11.16 17.00
CA VAL A 54 -2.16 -11.98 17.82
C VAL A 54 -2.20 -11.51 19.26
#